data_AF-A0A951BVN9-F1
#
_entry.id   AF-A0A951BVN9-F1
#
_cell.length_a   1.000
_cell.length_b   1.000
_cell.length_c   1.000
_cell.angle_alpha   90.00
_cell.angle_beta   90.00
_cell.angle_gamma   90.00
#
_symmetry.space_group_name_H-M   'P 1'
#
loop_
_entity.id
_entity.type
_entity.pdbx_description
1 polymer ?
#
loop_
_entity_poly.entity_id
_entity_poly.type
_entity_poly.pdbx_seq_one_letter_code
_entity_poly.pdbx_strand_id
1 'polypeptide(L)' 'MRKLKLQMQITADGFVAGPNGELDWATDKMDEKLLQFINYLVDTSDTILMGRKMTPGFIKYWE' A
#
# COMPACT_ATOMS: atom_id res chain seq x y z
N MET A 1 0.32 -9.02 22.12
CA MET A 1 0.92 -9.72 20.95
C MET A 1 0.94 -8.78 19.76
N ARG A 2 2.06 -8.68 19.03
CA ARG A 2 2.15 -7.86 17.81
C ARG A 2 1.31 -8.49 16.69
N LYS A 3 0.67 -7.68 15.84
CA LYS A 3 -0.15 -8.13 14.72
C LYS A 3 0.58 -7.87 13.41
N LEU A 4 0.58 -8.86 12.50
CA LEU A 4 0.97 -8.66 11.11
C LEU A 4 -0.25 -8.18 10.33
N LYS A 5 -0.16 -6.99 9.73
CA LYS A 5 -1.24 -6.35 8.97
C LYS A 5 -0.83 -6.31 7.49
N LEU A 6 -1.77 -6.61 6.60
CA LEU A 6 -1.60 -6.47 5.15
C LEU A 6 -2.57 -5.42 4.64
N GLN A 7 -2.05 -4.42 3.93
CA GLN A 7 -2.82 -3.41 3.21
C GLN A 7 -2.32 -3.40 1.77
N MET A 8 -3.24 -3.51 0.81
CA MET A 8 -2.95 -3.63 -0.62
C MET A 8 -4.21 -3.30 -1.43
N GLN A 9 -4.05 -2.66 -2.59
CA GLN A 9 -5.11 -2.62 -3.61
C GLN A 9 -4.95 -3.85 -4.52
N ILE A 10 -6.08 -4.49 -4.86
CA ILE A 10 -6.12 -5.66 -5.74
C ILE A 10 -7.29 -5.52 -6.72
N THR A 11 -7.12 -6.03 -7.94
CA THR A 11 -8.22 -6.14 -8.90
C THR A 11 -9.24 -7.18 -8.44
N ALA A 12 -10.45 -7.14 -8.99
CA ALA A 12 -11.52 -8.07 -8.64
C ALA A 12 -11.19 -9.54 -8.97
N ASP A 13 -10.31 -9.76 -9.96
CA ASP A 13 -9.80 -11.06 -10.39
C ASP A 13 -8.45 -11.44 -9.75
N GLY A 14 -7.95 -10.64 -8.80
CA GLY A 14 -6.88 -11.06 -7.88
C GLY A 14 -5.45 -10.64 -8.27
N PHE A 15 -5.29 -9.63 -9.11
CA PHE A 15 -3.99 -9.11 -9.55
C PHE A 15 -3.67 -7.76 -8.89
N VAL A 16 -2.38 -7.48 -8.72
CA VAL A 16 -1.88 -6.29 -7.99
C VAL A 16 -1.17 -5.30 -8.93
N ALA A 17 -0.74 -5.76 -10.09
CA ALA A 17 -0.07 -4.94 -11.09
C ALA A 17 -0.25 -5.56 -12.47
N GLY A 18 -0.03 -4.76 -13.51
CA GLY A 18 0.09 -5.27 -14.87
C GLY A 18 1.33 -6.15 -15.07
N PRO A 19 1.49 -6.78 -16.25
CA PRO A 19 2.59 -7.70 -16.54
C PRO A 19 4.00 -7.12 -16.35
N ASN A 20 4.15 -5.79 -16.42
CA ASN A 20 5.43 -5.10 -16.23
C ASN A 20 5.50 -4.31 -14.90
N GLY A 21 4.51 -4.44 -14.02
CA GLY A 21 4.46 -3.74 -12.74
C GLY A 21 3.67 -2.43 -12.79
N GLU A 22 2.82 -2.24 -13.79
CA GLU A 22 1.97 -1.06 -13.94
C GLU A 22 0.93 -0.96 -12.82
N LEU A 23 0.72 0.26 -12.31
CA LEU A 23 -0.25 0.60 -11.26
C LEU A 23 -1.31 1.59 -11.76
N ASP A 24 -1.40 1.81 -13.08
CA ASP A 24 -2.34 2.73 -13.73
C ASP A 24 -3.82 2.35 -13.57
N TRP A 25 -4.08 1.08 -13.27
CA TRP A 25 -5.41 0.57 -12.93
C TRP A 25 -5.82 0.94 -11.49
N ALA A 26 -4.86 1.17 -10.59
CA ALA A 26 -5.10 1.48 -9.20
C ALA A 26 -5.68 2.89 -9.07
N THR A 27 -6.67 3.06 -8.20
CA THR A 27 -7.37 4.34 -8.10
C THR A 27 -6.65 5.28 -7.12
N ASP A 28 -6.22 6.43 -7.63
CA ASP A 28 -5.67 7.53 -6.83
C ASP A 28 -6.75 8.33 -6.08
N LYS A 29 -8.00 8.24 -6.54
CA LYS A 29 -9.17 8.88 -5.91
C LYS A 29 -9.65 8.06 -4.72
N MET A 30 -8.88 8.06 -3.64
CA MET A 30 -9.28 7.40 -2.39
C MET A 30 -10.30 8.26 -1.64
N ASP A 31 -11.38 7.64 -1.17
CA ASP A 31 -12.34 8.26 -0.25
C ASP A 31 -11.64 8.65 1.07
N GLU A 32 -12.13 9.70 1.73
CA GLU A 32 -11.57 10.23 2.97
C GLU A 32 -11.52 9.17 4.07
N LYS A 33 -12.58 8.36 4.20
CA LYS A 33 -12.64 7.27 5.19
C LYS A 33 -11.60 6.19 4.91
N LEU A 34 -11.35 5.90 3.64
CA LEU A 34 -10.33 4.93 3.25
C LEU A 34 -8.93 5.44 3.63
N LEU A 35 -8.65 6.73 3.37
CA LEU A 35 -7.39 7.36 3.76
C LEU A 35 -7.20 7.36 5.29
N GLN A 36 -8.24 7.71 6.05
CA GLN A 36 -8.20 7.65 7.52
C GLN A 36 -7.90 6.24 8.03
N PHE A 37 -8.48 5.21 7.41
CA PHE A 37 -8.19 3.81 7.75
C PHE A 37 -6.74 3.42 7.42
N ILE A 38 -6.22 3.79 6.26
CA ILE A 38 -4.83 3.53 5.87
C ILE A 38 -3.87 4.22 6.85
N ASN A 39 -4.11 5.48 7.18
CA ASN A 39 -3.31 6.23 8.15
C ASN A 39 -3.35 5.56 9.53
N TYR A 40 -4.52 5.14 10.01
CA TYR A 40 -4.63 4.37 11.25
C TYR A 40 -3.78 3.08 11.23
N LEU A 41 -3.73 2.35 10.11
CA LEU A 41 -2.88 1.17 9.98
C LEU A 41 -1.40 1.52 10.10
N VAL A 42 -0.96 2.62 9.48
CA VAL A 42 0.42 3.11 9.55
C VAL A 42 0.74 3.60 10.97
N ASP A 43 -0.08 4.47 11.56
CA ASP A 43 0.11 5.06 12.90
C ASP A 43 0.17 4.01 14.02
N THR A 44 -0.54 2.89 13.83
CA THR A 44 -0.54 1.78 14.80
C THR A 44 0.51 0.71 14.51
N SER A 45 1.48 1.00 13.63
CA SER A 45 2.54 0.08 13.23
C SER A 45 3.91 0.72 13.44
N ASP A 46 4.82 0.00 14.11
CA ASP A 46 6.19 0.46 14.38
C ASP A 46 7.19 0.02 13.29
N THR A 47 6.72 -0.73 12.28
CA THR A 47 7.56 -1.30 11.21
C THR A 47 6.75 -1.54 9.95
N ILE A 48 7.29 -1.13 8.80
CA ILE A 48 6.76 -1.45 7.46
C ILE A 48 7.71 -2.46 6.79
N LEU A 49 7.16 -3.59 6.34
CA LEU A 49 7.90 -4.58 5.56
C LEU A 49 7.60 -4.38 4.08
N MET A 50 8.65 -4.26 3.26
CA MET A 50 8.51 -3.92 1.85
C MET A 50 9.44 -4.74 0.95
N GLY A 51 8.92 -5.17 -0.20
CA GLY A 51 9.74 -5.82 -1.22
C GLY A 51 10.60 -4.82 -1.98
N ARG A 52 11.83 -5.22 -2.35
CA ARG A 52 12.84 -4.41 -3.05
C ARG A 52 12.31 -3.54 -4.20
N LYS A 53 11.36 -4.04 -5.00
CA LYS A 53 10.83 -3.32 -6.16
C LYS A 53 9.86 -2.18 -5.80
N MET A 54 9.24 -2.21 -4.62
CA MET A 54 8.33 -1.15 -4.14
C MET A 54 9.09 -0.03 -3.43
N THR A 55 10.28 -0.33 -2.91
CA THR A 55 11.11 0.57 -2.12
C THR A 55 11.33 1.96 -2.75
N PRO A 56 11.66 2.10 -4.05
CA PRO A 56 11.93 3.42 -4.63
C PRO A 56 10.75 4.40 -4.60
N GLY A 57 9.51 3.88 -4.68
CA GLY A 57 8.30 4.72 -4.64
C GLY A 57 7.94 5.18 -3.21
N PHE A 58 8.37 4.44 -2.19
CA PHE A 58 8.04 4.71 -0.79
C PHE A 58 9.11 5.51 -0.06
N ILE A 59 10.40 5.23 -0.27
CA ILE A 59 11.46 5.93 0.47
C ILE A 59 11.43 7.43 0.21
N LYS A 60 11.14 7.87 -1.03
CA LYS A 60 11.08 9.29 -1.40
C LYS A 60 10.09 10.11 -0.55
N TYR A 61 9.08 9.49 0.03
CA TYR A 61 8.11 10.19 0.89
C TYR A 61 8.63 10.38 2.33
N TRP A 62 9.52 9.50 2.79
CA TRP A 62 9.97 9.44 4.20
C TRP A 62 11.41 9.92 4.42
N GLU A 63 12.18 10.16 3.36
CA GLU A 63 13.46 10.90 3.36
C GLU A 63 13.26 12.36 2.93
#